data_AF-A0A528U0A3-F1
#
_entry.id   AF-A0A528U0A3-F1
#
_cell.length_a   1.000
_cell.length_b   1.000
_cell.length_c   1.000
_cell.angle_alpha   90.00
_cell.angle_beta   90.00
_cell.angle_gamma   90.00
#
_symmetry.space_group_name_H-M   'P 1'
#
loop_
_entity.id
_entity.type
_entity.pdbx_description
1 polymer ?
#
loop_
_entity_poly.entity_id
_entity_poly.type
_entity_poly.pdbx_seq_one_letter_code
_entity_poly.pdbx_strand_id
1 'polypeptide(L)'
;EEYAAPVIPILFYRSMLLAADVAPIDALFEALSARGMAPVPIFVSSLKDPASLAFVETALAALNPAAIITATAFASGAEPGVETLFDRAGVPVFQVIVATTRRDIWQNNQRGLAPADLAMHVVLPELDGRILAGAISFKGESETDPALAFRAFANRPEPDRVAQVANRVQAFIRLQRTPRAERKLAILIPDYPSAPGRTGYAVGLDVPSSVLAMLHDLSEQGYAVEGIPQTPRELLDELERSEGGLGLGDYLDLSAELPAEAIAAVTAAWGNAADETGLCDAPPSVLPDMSGRTEGGVQAPTTANFPFRAATFGNITVALAPDRGRSADRRADYHDPTLPPRHALIAFGFWLRKTVGVHALVHVGAHGTLEWLPGKTVALSENCFPEIVTGPLPVIYPFIVSNPGEAA
;
A
#
# COMPACT_ATOMS: atom_id res chain seq x y z
N GLU A 1 -2.36 16.26 -26.22
CA GLU A 1 -0.90 16.41 -26.13
C GLU A 1 -0.34 15.13 -25.54
N GLU A 2 0.62 14.49 -26.22
CA GLU A 2 1.28 13.29 -25.72
C GLU A 2 2.24 13.74 -24.62
N TYR A 3 1.85 13.55 -23.36
CA TYR A 3 2.70 13.93 -22.23
C TYR A 3 4.03 13.18 -22.32
N ALA A 4 5.15 13.91 -22.20
CA ALA A 4 6.46 13.29 -22.12
C ALA A 4 6.49 12.22 -21.00
N ALA A 5 7.16 11.11 -21.27
CA ALA A 5 7.31 10.02 -20.32
C ALA A 5 7.92 10.55 -18.99
N PRO A 6 7.37 10.19 -17.82
CA PRO A 6 7.89 10.63 -16.53
C PRO A 6 9.30 10.08 -16.34
N VAL A 7 10.27 10.96 -16.09
CA VAL A 7 11.67 10.58 -15.88
C VAL A 7 11.85 10.07 -14.46
N ILE A 8 12.46 8.88 -14.31
CA ILE A 8 12.65 8.18 -13.03
C ILE A 8 14.14 7.82 -12.84
N PRO A 9 14.94 8.68 -12.21
CA PRO A 9 16.32 8.35 -11.86
C PRO A 9 16.38 7.16 -10.89
N ILE A 10 17.26 6.20 -11.17
CA ILE A 10 17.52 5.03 -10.31
C ILE A 10 18.94 5.16 -9.76
N LEU A 11 19.07 5.59 -8.50
CA LEU A 11 20.36 5.76 -7.84
C LEU A 11 20.83 4.42 -7.26
N PHE A 12 22.02 3.95 -7.65
CA PHE A 12 22.60 2.71 -7.14
C PHE A 12 24.12 2.82 -6.93
N TYR A 13 24.73 1.85 -6.24
CA TYR A 13 26.15 1.92 -5.95
C TYR A 13 27.02 1.59 -7.17
N ARG A 14 28.08 2.39 -7.38
CA ARG A 14 29.13 2.12 -8.36
C ARG A 14 29.77 0.73 -8.16
N SER A 15 29.87 0.25 -6.93
CA SER A 15 30.39 -1.09 -6.63
C SER A 15 29.54 -2.20 -7.24
N MET A 16 28.23 -2.04 -7.34
CA MET A 16 27.35 -3.03 -8.00
C MET A 16 27.70 -3.13 -9.49
N LEU A 17 27.91 -1.99 -10.16
CA LEU A 17 28.31 -1.96 -11.56
C LEU A 17 29.67 -2.62 -11.78
N LEU A 18 30.66 -2.28 -10.95
CA LEU A 18 32.01 -2.86 -11.04
C LEU A 18 32.04 -4.36 -10.78
N ALA A 19 31.13 -4.86 -9.95
CA ALA A 19 30.98 -6.28 -9.66
C ALA A 19 30.09 -7.03 -10.67
N ALA A 20 29.55 -6.34 -11.68
CA ALA A 20 28.52 -6.85 -12.59
C ALA A 20 27.29 -7.43 -11.86
N ASP A 21 26.95 -6.87 -10.69
CA ASP A 21 25.81 -7.28 -9.85
C ASP A 21 24.62 -6.31 -10.01
N VAL A 22 24.26 -6.01 -11.26
CA VAL A 22 23.26 -4.99 -11.63
C VAL A 22 21.97 -5.54 -12.25
N ALA A 23 21.84 -6.87 -12.38
CA ALA A 23 20.63 -7.51 -12.92
C ALA A 23 19.30 -7.04 -12.29
N PRO A 24 19.22 -6.72 -10.97
CA PRO A 24 18.01 -6.12 -10.39
C PRO A 24 17.68 -4.72 -10.93
N ILE A 25 18.70 -3.92 -11.23
CA ILE A 25 18.54 -2.57 -11.80
C ILE A 25 18.05 -2.68 -13.24
N ASP A 26 18.60 -3.61 -14.02
CA ASP A 26 18.15 -3.88 -15.39
C ASP A 26 16.69 -4.35 -15.42
N ALA A 27 16.33 -5.29 -14.55
CA ALA A 27 14.94 -5.77 -14.46
C ALA A 27 13.97 -4.64 -14.07
N LEU A 28 14.37 -3.76 -13.14
CA LEU A 28 13.56 -2.61 -12.76
C LEU A 28 13.46 -1.57 -13.88
N PHE A 29 14.54 -1.33 -14.62
CA PHE A 29 14.54 -0.47 -15.81
C PHE A 29 13.51 -0.96 -16.84
N GLU A 30 13.53 -2.25 -17.16
CA GLU A 30 12.57 -2.83 -18.12
C GLU A 30 11.14 -2.74 -17.61
N ALA A 31 10.91 -3.04 -16.33
CA ALA A 31 9.58 -2.98 -15.73
C ALA A 31 9.00 -1.55 -15.71
N LEU A 32 9.83 -0.53 -15.46
CA LEU A 32 9.41 0.87 -15.51
C LEU A 32 9.16 1.33 -16.95
N SER A 33 10.03 0.95 -17.89
CA SER A 33 9.90 1.29 -19.31
C SER A 33 8.63 0.70 -19.92
N ALA A 34 8.31 -0.56 -19.60
CA ALA A 34 7.08 -1.22 -20.03
C ALA A 34 5.79 -0.53 -19.53
N ARG A 35 5.91 0.33 -18.50
CA ARG A 35 4.81 1.11 -17.91
C ARG A 35 4.78 2.56 -18.41
N GLY A 36 5.52 2.86 -19.47
CA GLY A 36 5.56 4.18 -20.12
C GLY A 36 6.37 5.23 -19.34
N MET A 37 7.23 4.81 -18.41
CA MET A 37 8.15 5.69 -17.69
C MET A 37 9.51 5.73 -18.38
N ALA A 38 10.30 6.77 -18.13
CA ALA A 38 11.66 6.94 -18.64
C ALA A 38 12.69 6.75 -17.51
N PRO A 39 13.05 5.50 -17.16
CA PRO A 39 14.05 5.23 -16.13
C PRO A 39 15.45 5.69 -16.55
N VAL A 40 16.20 6.25 -15.60
CA VAL A 40 17.59 6.72 -15.82
C VAL A 40 18.50 6.15 -14.73
N PRO A 41 19.20 5.03 -14.97
CA PRO A 41 20.14 4.48 -14.00
C PRO A 41 21.33 5.43 -13.78
N ILE A 42 21.60 5.80 -12.53
CA ILE A 42 22.72 6.66 -12.12
C ILE A 42 23.49 5.96 -11.00
N PHE A 43 24.77 5.69 -11.23
CA PHE A 43 25.61 5.08 -10.19
C PHE A 43 26.43 6.14 -9.44
N VAL A 44 26.57 5.94 -8.13
CA VAL A 44 27.37 6.81 -7.25
C VAL A 44 28.27 5.98 -6.34
N SER A 45 29.41 6.55 -5.92
CA SER A 45 30.25 5.92 -4.91
C SER A 45 29.61 6.01 -3.53
N SER A 46 29.11 7.20 -3.16
CA SER A 46 28.39 7.46 -1.92
C SER A 46 27.64 8.78 -2.04
N LEU A 47 26.44 8.90 -1.49
CA LEU A 47 25.76 10.19 -1.38
C LEU A 47 26.37 11.12 -0.31
N LYS A 48 27.30 10.60 0.51
CA LYS A 48 28.09 11.39 1.46
C LYS A 48 29.34 12.02 0.84
N ASP A 49 29.71 11.60 -0.36
CA ASP A 49 30.83 12.18 -1.10
C ASP A 49 30.38 13.47 -1.80
N PRO A 50 30.96 14.65 -1.50
CA PRO A 50 30.51 15.92 -2.07
C PRO A 50 30.51 15.98 -3.60
N ALA A 51 31.46 15.30 -4.25
CA ALA A 51 31.52 15.25 -5.71
C ALA A 51 30.39 14.41 -6.31
N SER A 52 30.12 13.23 -5.73
CA SER A 52 28.98 12.38 -6.09
C SER A 52 27.65 13.11 -5.86
N LEU A 53 27.51 13.82 -4.73
CA LEU A 53 26.31 14.60 -4.42
C LEU A 53 26.07 15.71 -5.45
N ALA A 54 27.08 16.54 -5.73
CA ALA A 54 26.97 17.63 -6.70
C ALA A 54 26.66 17.14 -8.13
N PHE A 55 27.22 15.98 -8.51
CA PHE A 55 26.90 15.33 -9.77
C PHE A 55 25.42 14.93 -9.84
N VAL A 56 24.90 14.27 -8.80
CA VAL A 56 23.49 13.87 -8.75
C VAL A 56 22.58 15.09 -8.75
N GLU A 57 22.88 16.15 -7.97
CA GLU A 57 22.10 17.40 -7.99
C GLU A 57 22.00 18.00 -9.39
N THR A 58 23.14 18.08 -10.08
CA THR A 58 23.19 18.58 -11.47
C THR A 58 22.35 17.71 -12.40
N ALA A 59 22.47 16.38 -12.26
CA ALA A 59 21.70 15.44 -13.07
C ALA A 59 20.19 15.56 -12.81
N LEU A 60 19.76 15.61 -11.54
CA LEU A 60 18.35 15.76 -11.19
C LEU A 60 17.76 17.07 -11.68
N ALA A 61 18.50 18.18 -11.56
CA ALA A 61 18.08 19.48 -12.09
C ALA A 61 17.90 19.46 -13.62
N ALA A 62 18.79 18.77 -14.35
CA ALA A 62 18.68 18.63 -15.79
C ALA A 62 17.55 17.68 -16.23
N LEU A 63 17.31 16.61 -15.47
CA LEU A 63 16.33 15.58 -15.78
C LEU A 63 14.89 15.97 -15.41
N ASN A 64 14.71 16.86 -14.44
CA ASN A 64 13.40 17.25 -13.89
C ASN A 64 12.50 16.03 -13.59
N PRO A 65 12.92 15.15 -12.67
CA PRO A 65 12.31 13.85 -12.45
C PRO A 65 10.88 13.97 -11.92
N ALA A 66 10.06 12.94 -12.16
CA ALA A 66 8.74 12.83 -11.54
C ALA A 66 8.82 12.14 -10.17
N ALA A 67 9.79 11.24 -10.01
CA ALA A 67 10.14 10.57 -8.76
C ALA A 67 11.58 10.04 -8.84
N ILE A 68 12.17 9.68 -7.71
CA ILE A 68 13.51 9.08 -7.61
C ILE A 68 13.39 7.70 -6.99
N ILE A 69 14.15 6.73 -7.50
CA ILE A 69 14.31 5.41 -6.88
C ILE A 69 15.73 5.28 -6.36
N THR A 70 15.90 4.85 -5.11
CA THR A 70 17.19 4.64 -4.46
C THR A 70 17.37 3.17 -4.09
N ALA A 71 18.43 2.57 -4.63
CA ALA A 71 18.97 1.27 -4.23
C ALA A 71 20.21 1.41 -3.33
N THR A 72 20.55 2.63 -2.91
CA THR A 72 21.63 2.92 -1.95
C THR A 72 21.12 2.69 -0.52
N ALA A 73 21.44 1.53 0.05
CA ALA A 73 21.01 0.99 1.36
C ALA A 73 21.50 1.77 2.60
N PHE A 74 21.62 3.09 2.50
CA PHE A 74 22.07 3.97 3.56
C PHE A 74 21.39 5.34 3.42
N ALA A 75 21.28 6.05 4.54
CA ALA A 75 20.90 7.45 4.55
C ALA A 75 21.94 8.30 3.78
N SER A 76 21.47 9.42 3.23
CA SER A 76 22.27 10.45 2.56
C SER A 76 23.35 11.02 3.48
N GLY A 77 23.17 10.89 4.80
CA GLY A 77 24.13 11.27 5.82
C GLY A 77 23.93 12.67 6.38
N ALA A 78 22.79 13.30 6.10
CA ALA A 78 22.40 14.54 6.76
C ALA A 78 22.20 14.31 8.26
N GLU A 79 22.70 15.25 9.08
CA GLU A 79 22.31 15.29 10.49
C GLU A 79 20.80 15.61 10.60
N PRO A 80 20.12 15.16 11.67
CA PRO A 80 18.71 15.49 11.87
C PRO A 80 18.45 16.99 11.75
N GLY A 81 17.56 17.38 10.86
CA GLY A 81 17.20 18.79 10.61
C GLY A 81 18.00 19.49 9.50
N VAL A 82 18.94 18.80 8.85
CA VAL A 82 19.62 19.31 7.64
C VAL A 82 18.91 18.81 6.39
N GLU A 83 18.61 19.70 5.45
CA GLU A 83 18.02 19.32 4.16
C GLU A 83 18.93 18.36 3.39
N THR A 84 18.38 17.20 3.07
CA THR A 84 18.98 16.20 2.20
C THR A 84 18.86 16.61 0.73
N LEU A 85 19.56 15.89 -0.14
CA LEU A 85 19.33 15.95 -1.60
C LEU A 85 17.84 15.79 -1.97
N PHE A 86 17.16 14.90 -1.24
CA PHE A 86 15.79 14.48 -1.54
C PHE A 86 14.78 15.57 -1.17
N ASP A 87 15.02 16.29 -0.08
CA ASP A 87 14.21 17.45 0.31
C ASP A 87 14.26 18.54 -0.78
N ARG A 88 15.47 18.84 -1.28
CA ARG A 88 15.66 19.82 -2.36
C ARG A 88 15.07 19.37 -3.69
N ALA A 89 15.03 18.06 -3.96
CA ALA A 89 14.44 17.53 -5.19
C ALA A 89 12.92 17.71 -5.24
N GLY A 90 12.24 17.73 -4.08
CA GLY A 90 10.80 18.03 -3.99
C GLY A 90 9.89 17.00 -4.65
N VAL A 91 10.38 15.77 -4.88
CA VAL A 91 9.66 14.67 -5.52
C VAL A 91 9.66 13.42 -4.64
N PRO A 92 8.71 12.49 -4.81
CA PRO A 92 8.70 11.23 -4.07
C PRO A 92 10.00 10.46 -4.28
N VAL A 93 10.58 9.97 -3.19
CA VAL A 93 11.78 9.16 -3.20
C VAL A 93 11.47 7.77 -2.67
N PHE A 94 11.69 6.77 -3.51
CA PHE A 94 11.38 5.37 -3.23
C PHE A 94 12.64 4.60 -2.87
N GLN A 95 12.64 3.93 -1.72
CA GLN A 95 13.68 2.97 -1.36
C GLN A 95 13.33 1.58 -1.89
N VAL A 96 14.21 0.99 -2.70
CA VAL A 96 14.13 -0.41 -3.11
C VAL A 96 15.16 -1.26 -2.37
N ILE A 97 14.80 -2.50 -2.02
CA ILE A 97 15.69 -3.42 -1.32
C ILE A 97 16.38 -4.33 -2.34
N VAL A 98 17.71 -4.23 -2.40
CA VAL A 98 18.60 -5.18 -3.08
C VAL A 98 19.19 -6.06 -1.97
N ALA A 99 18.42 -7.07 -1.54
CA ALA A 99 18.66 -7.75 -0.27
C ALA A 99 19.92 -8.62 -0.29
N THR A 100 20.72 -8.56 0.78
CA THR A 100 21.81 -9.52 1.00
C THR A 100 21.29 -10.88 1.51
N THR A 101 20.07 -10.89 2.03
CA THR A 101 19.31 -12.09 2.41
C THR A 101 19.16 -13.03 1.21
N ARG A 102 19.33 -14.33 1.45
CA ARG A 102 19.12 -15.36 0.42
C ARG A 102 17.64 -15.52 0.08
N ARG A 103 17.36 -15.84 -1.18
CA ARG A 103 15.98 -16.02 -1.68
C ARG A 103 15.21 -17.11 -0.92
N ASP A 104 15.82 -18.25 -0.66
CA ASP A 104 15.22 -19.37 0.08
C ASP A 104 14.93 -19.03 1.55
N ILE A 105 15.80 -18.24 2.18
CA ILE A 105 15.59 -17.75 3.55
C ILE A 105 14.45 -16.74 3.59
N TRP A 106 14.40 -15.79 2.66
CA TRP A 106 13.30 -14.83 2.56
C TRP A 106 11.97 -15.54 2.35
N GLN A 107 11.90 -16.50 1.41
CA GLN A 107 10.66 -17.21 1.11
C GLN A 107 10.07 -17.90 2.34
N ASN A 108 10.90 -18.63 3.09
CA ASN A 108 10.45 -19.49 4.20
C ASN A 108 10.34 -18.78 5.56
N ASN A 109 10.73 -17.50 5.65
CA ASN A 109 10.73 -16.76 6.91
C ASN A 109 9.66 -15.65 6.91
N GLN A 110 8.87 -15.59 7.98
CA GLN A 110 7.85 -14.54 8.18
C GLN A 110 8.45 -13.17 8.51
N ARG A 111 9.69 -13.11 9.01
CA ARG A 111 10.37 -11.82 9.23
C ARG A 111 10.71 -11.10 7.93
N GLY A 112 10.81 -11.81 6.81
CA GLY A 112 11.25 -11.28 5.53
C GLY A 112 12.77 -11.09 5.47
N LEU A 113 13.28 -9.98 6.01
CA LEU A 113 14.70 -9.59 5.91
C LEU A 113 15.54 -10.02 7.11
N ALA A 114 16.83 -10.27 6.87
CA ALA A 114 17.82 -10.38 7.93
C ALA A 114 17.99 -9.04 8.69
N PRO A 115 18.43 -9.04 9.96
CA PRO A 115 18.58 -7.81 10.76
C PRO A 115 19.44 -6.72 10.10
N ALA A 116 20.50 -7.11 9.40
CA ALA A 116 21.37 -6.16 8.69
C ALA A 116 20.64 -5.48 7.51
N ASP A 117 19.90 -6.25 6.70
CA ASP A 117 19.12 -5.71 5.59
C ASP A 117 18.01 -4.79 6.08
N LEU A 118 17.36 -5.12 7.20
CA LEU A 118 16.34 -4.27 7.83
C LEU A 118 16.93 -2.92 8.23
N ALA A 119 18.08 -2.91 8.90
CA ALA A 119 18.73 -1.66 9.30
C ALA A 119 19.14 -0.82 8.07
N MET A 120 19.75 -1.46 7.07
CA MET A 120 20.31 -0.77 5.90
C MET A 120 19.25 -0.29 4.92
N HIS A 121 18.26 -1.13 4.58
CA HIS A 121 17.31 -0.81 3.52
C HIS A 121 15.97 -0.25 3.99
N VAL A 122 15.70 -0.22 5.30
CA VAL A 122 14.43 0.24 5.85
C VAL A 122 14.68 1.38 6.84
N VAL A 123 15.28 1.07 7.99
CA VAL A 123 15.42 2.03 9.09
C VAL A 123 16.26 3.25 8.72
N LEU A 124 17.43 3.07 8.10
CA LEU A 124 18.28 4.21 7.74
C LEU A 124 17.66 5.09 6.63
N PRO A 125 17.11 4.52 5.54
CA PRO A 125 16.37 5.28 4.53
C PRO A 125 15.13 6.03 5.04
N GLU A 126 14.44 5.52 6.05
CA GLU A 126 13.30 6.21 6.68
C GLU A 126 13.70 7.54 7.34
N LEU A 127 14.94 7.64 7.84
CA LEU A 127 15.46 8.91 8.38
C LEU A 127 15.62 10.00 7.30
N ASP A 128 15.75 9.61 6.04
CA ASP A 128 15.75 10.52 4.88
C ASP A 128 14.31 10.77 4.35
N GLY A 129 13.27 10.25 5.01
CA GLY A 129 11.87 10.37 4.56
C GLY A 129 11.54 9.55 3.31
N ARG A 130 12.36 8.54 2.95
CA ARG A 130 12.12 7.72 1.75
C ARG A 130 10.95 6.77 1.97
N ILE A 131 10.15 6.59 0.93
CA ILE A 131 9.03 5.65 0.90
C ILE A 131 9.57 4.26 0.57
N LEU A 132 9.43 3.29 1.47
CA LEU A 132 9.80 1.91 1.19
C LEU A 132 8.91 1.34 0.07
N ALA A 133 9.48 1.07 -1.10
CA ALA A 133 8.73 0.53 -2.24
C ALA A 133 8.57 -1.00 -2.16
N GLY A 134 9.64 -1.71 -1.79
CA GLY A 134 9.67 -3.17 -1.71
C GLY A 134 11.05 -3.74 -2.05
N ALA A 135 11.20 -5.06 -1.93
CA ALA A 135 12.39 -5.74 -2.42
C ALA A 135 12.32 -5.95 -3.92
N ILE A 136 13.45 -5.89 -4.61
CA ILE A 136 13.54 -6.18 -6.05
C ILE A 136 14.44 -7.37 -6.34
N SER A 137 15.26 -7.79 -5.37
CA SER A 137 16.16 -8.92 -5.52
C SER A 137 16.56 -9.53 -4.19
N PHE A 138 17.02 -10.77 -4.28
CA PHE A 138 17.62 -11.53 -3.18
C PHE A 138 18.93 -12.16 -3.65
N LYS A 139 19.81 -12.50 -2.71
CA LYS A 139 21.03 -13.24 -3.05
C LYS A 139 20.69 -14.67 -3.46
N GLY A 140 21.29 -15.09 -4.57
CA GLY A 140 21.15 -16.43 -5.12
C GLY A 140 22.35 -16.81 -5.99
N GLU A 141 22.45 -18.11 -6.27
CA GLU A 141 23.49 -18.65 -7.12
C GLU A 141 23.28 -18.21 -8.59
N SER A 142 24.38 -17.88 -9.28
CA SER A 142 24.38 -17.70 -10.72
C SER A 142 24.31 -19.05 -11.45
N GLU A 143 24.05 -19.01 -12.75
CA GLU A 143 24.46 -20.12 -13.60
C GLU A 143 25.98 -20.29 -13.54
N THR A 144 26.44 -21.53 -13.73
CA THR A 144 27.87 -21.81 -13.76
C THR A 144 28.47 -21.16 -14.99
N ASP A 145 29.45 -20.27 -14.80
CA ASP A 145 30.20 -19.72 -15.92
C ASP A 145 31.03 -20.85 -16.56
N PRO A 146 30.81 -21.20 -17.83
CA PRO A 146 31.47 -22.33 -18.48
C PRO A 146 32.96 -22.09 -18.69
N ALA A 147 33.42 -20.84 -18.77
CA ALA A 147 34.83 -20.50 -18.93
C ALA A 147 35.58 -20.49 -17.58
N LEU A 148 34.91 -20.10 -16.49
CA LEU A 148 35.49 -20.03 -15.16
C LEU A 148 35.26 -21.30 -14.32
N ALA A 149 34.34 -22.17 -14.74
CA ALA A 149 33.83 -23.31 -13.96
C ALA A 149 33.42 -22.90 -12.53
N PHE A 150 32.94 -21.66 -12.38
CA PHE A 150 32.64 -21.02 -11.10
C PHE A 150 31.17 -20.59 -11.06
N ARG A 151 30.58 -20.71 -9.88
CA ARG A 151 29.20 -20.30 -9.59
C ARG A 151 29.26 -19.11 -8.64
N ALA A 152 28.96 -17.93 -9.16
CA ALA A 152 28.97 -16.70 -8.38
C ALA A 152 27.71 -16.61 -7.51
N PHE A 153 27.82 -15.86 -6.40
CA PHE A 153 26.67 -15.50 -5.58
C PHE A 153 26.34 -14.03 -5.82
N ALA A 154 25.21 -13.77 -6.46
CA ALA A 154 24.83 -12.44 -6.94
C ALA A 154 23.37 -12.12 -6.57
N ASN A 155 22.99 -10.86 -6.69
CA ASN A 155 21.61 -10.45 -6.54
C ASN A 155 20.81 -10.87 -7.78
N ARG A 156 19.79 -11.70 -7.57
CA ARG A 156 18.89 -12.17 -8.61
C ARG A 156 17.58 -11.38 -8.50
N PRO A 157 17.11 -10.74 -9.59
CA PRO A 157 15.82 -10.07 -9.57
C PRO A 157 14.72 -11.06 -9.21
N GLU A 158 13.77 -10.62 -8.37
CA GLU A 158 12.55 -11.37 -8.08
C GLU A 158 11.41 -10.74 -8.92
N PRO A 159 11.01 -11.38 -10.04
CA PRO A 159 10.25 -10.70 -11.10
C PRO A 159 8.92 -10.09 -10.66
N ASP A 160 8.16 -10.79 -9.83
CA ASP A 160 6.87 -10.33 -9.34
C ASP A 160 7.01 -9.14 -8.38
N ARG A 161 8.07 -9.13 -7.56
CA ARG A 161 8.41 -7.99 -6.71
C ARG A 161 8.86 -6.78 -7.51
N VAL A 162 9.68 -6.97 -8.55
CA VAL A 162 10.07 -5.90 -9.48
C VAL A 162 8.83 -5.28 -10.13
N ALA A 163 7.89 -6.11 -10.58
CA ALA A 163 6.62 -5.66 -11.15
C ALA A 163 5.77 -4.89 -10.13
N GLN A 164 5.69 -5.35 -8.88
CA GLN A 164 4.99 -4.65 -7.80
C GLN A 164 5.57 -3.25 -7.56
N VAL A 165 6.90 -3.13 -7.46
CA VAL A 165 7.57 -1.85 -7.23
C VAL A 165 7.27 -0.90 -8.39
N ALA A 166 7.39 -1.37 -9.63
CA ALA A 166 7.09 -0.58 -10.81
C ALA A 166 5.61 -0.15 -10.87
N ASN A 167 4.67 -1.02 -10.46
CA ASN A 167 3.25 -0.66 -10.33
C ASN A 167 3.03 0.44 -9.29
N ARG A 168 3.71 0.36 -8.14
CA ARG A 168 3.59 1.34 -7.06
C ARG A 168 4.10 2.71 -7.48
N VAL A 169 5.27 2.76 -8.12
CA VAL A 169 5.81 4.01 -8.69
C VAL A 169 4.83 4.58 -9.71
N GLN A 170 4.31 3.76 -10.63
CA GLN A 170 3.31 4.20 -11.61
C GLN A 170 2.05 4.77 -10.95
N ALA A 171 1.55 4.17 -9.87
CA ALA A 171 0.37 4.65 -9.15
C ALA A 171 0.61 6.01 -8.49
N PHE A 172 1.79 6.25 -7.92
CA PHE A 172 2.19 7.56 -7.42
C PHE A 172 2.28 8.60 -8.54
N ILE A 173 2.90 8.26 -9.68
CA ILE A 173 2.96 9.17 -10.82
C ILE A 173 1.55 9.48 -11.36
N ARG A 174 0.67 8.47 -11.42
CA ARG A 174 -0.74 8.67 -11.80
C ARG A 174 -1.41 9.66 -10.85
N LEU A 175 -1.28 9.49 -9.53
CA LEU A 175 -1.82 10.43 -8.54
C LEU A 175 -1.29 11.86 -8.75
N GLN A 176 0.02 12.02 -8.97
CA GLN A 176 0.64 13.32 -9.19
C GLN A 176 0.14 14.02 -10.46
N ARG A 177 0.02 13.27 -11.56
CA ARG A 177 -0.35 13.81 -12.88
C ARG A 177 -1.85 14.04 -13.05
N THR A 178 -2.70 13.28 -12.36
CA THR A 178 -4.15 13.51 -12.39
C THR A 178 -4.46 14.91 -11.83
N PRO A 179 -5.20 15.78 -12.53
CA PRO A 179 -5.64 17.07 -12.01
C PRO A 179 -6.42 16.91 -10.71
N ARG A 180 -6.29 17.84 -9.76
CA ARG A 180 -6.94 17.73 -8.43
C ARG A 180 -8.45 17.47 -8.52
N ALA A 181 -9.14 18.13 -9.44
CA ALA A 181 -10.58 17.94 -9.66
C ALA A 181 -10.95 16.51 -10.09
N GLU A 182 -10.04 15.78 -10.75
CA GLU A 182 -10.26 14.40 -11.24
C GLU A 182 -9.69 13.34 -10.28
N ARG A 183 -8.98 13.75 -9.22
CA ARG A 183 -8.39 12.82 -8.26
C ARG A 183 -9.46 12.20 -7.37
N LYS A 184 -9.71 10.92 -7.62
CA LYS A 184 -10.44 10.03 -6.71
C LYS A 184 -9.61 9.58 -5.52
N LEU A 185 -10.11 9.74 -4.29
CA LEU A 185 -9.46 9.28 -3.05
C LEU A 185 -10.43 8.43 -2.23
N ALA A 186 -9.91 7.45 -1.49
CA ALA A 186 -10.68 6.79 -0.43
C ALA A 186 -10.11 7.16 0.94
N ILE A 187 -10.98 7.64 1.83
CA ILE A 187 -10.67 7.91 3.23
C ILE A 187 -11.24 6.76 4.07
N LEU A 188 -10.36 6.05 4.76
CA LEU A 188 -10.71 4.88 5.55
C LEU A 188 -10.77 5.25 7.03
N ILE A 189 -11.96 5.07 7.61
CA ILE A 189 -12.21 5.25 9.03
C ILE A 189 -11.88 3.92 9.74
N PRO A 190 -11.07 3.94 10.82
CA PRO A 190 -10.76 2.75 11.59
C PRO A 190 -12.01 2.24 12.29
N ASP A 191 -12.19 0.93 12.23
CA ASP A 191 -13.19 0.20 13.01
C ASP A 191 -12.43 -0.91 13.75
N TYR A 192 -11.66 -0.52 14.76
CA TYR A 192 -10.93 -1.48 15.60
C TYR A 192 -11.90 -2.12 16.60
N PRO A 193 -11.76 -3.43 16.94
CA PRO A 193 -12.59 -4.08 17.94
C PRO A 193 -12.58 -3.31 19.26
N SER A 194 -13.67 -2.60 19.53
CA SER A 194 -13.79 -1.70 20.66
C SER A 194 -15.19 -1.79 21.25
N ALA A 195 -15.40 -1.17 22.41
CA ALA A 195 -16.71 -1.15 23.04
C ALA A 195 -17.77 -0.54 22.11
N PRO A 196 -19.06 -0.93 22.24
CA PRO A 196 -20.16 -0.30 21.51
C PRO A 196 -20.11 1.24 21.57
N GLY A 197 -20.45 1.91 20.48
CA GLY A 197 -20.38 3.37 20.32
C GLY A 197 -19.02 3.97 19.97
N ARG A 198 -18.00 3.16 19.61
CA ARG A 198 -16.63 3.63 19.30
C ARG A 198 -16.22 3.44 17.82
N THR A 199 -17.18 3.45 16.91
CA THR A 199 -16.89 3.45 15.46
C THR A 199 -16.09 4.69 15.08
N GLY A 200 -15.00 4.54 14.33
CA GLY A 200 -14.09 5.63 14.04
C GLY A 200 -13.26 6.08 15.24
N TYR A 201 -13.06 5.22 16.24
CA TYR A 201 -12.16 5.55 17.34
C TYR A 201 -10.70 5.38 16.91
N ALA A 202 -9.92 6.45 17.08
CA ALA A 202 -8.47 6.40 17.05
C ALA A 202 -7.90 7.11 18.29
N VAL A 203 -6.78 6.61 18.81
CA VAL A 203 -6.16 7.19 20.01
C VAL A 203 -5.75 8.63 19.76
N GLY A 204 -6.29 9.56 20.56
CA GLY A 204 -5.95 10.98 20.49
C GLY A 204 -6.53 11.73 19.29
N LEU A 205 -7.47 11.14 18.53
CA LEU A 205 -8.06 11.74 17.34
C LEU A 205 -9.58 11.54 17.29
N ASP A 206 -10.32 12.62 17.08
CA ASP A 206 -11.74 12.56 16.71
C ASP A 206 -11.84 12.31 15.21
N VAL A 207 -11.91 11.03 14.80
CA VAL A 207 -11.86 10.67 13.37
C VAL A 207 -13.04 11.26 12.60
N PRO A 208 -14.32 11.09 13.00
CA PRO A 208 -15.43 11.65 12.23
C PRO A 208 -15.32 13.16 12.01
N SER A 209 -14.95 13.93 13.04
CA SER A 209 -14.71 15.38 12.91
C SER A 209 -13.50 15.68 12.03
N SER A 210 -12.43 14.89 12.14
CA SER A 210 -11.23 15.05 11.31
C SER A 210 -11.50 14.75 9.83
N VAL A 211 -12.33 13.75 9.53
CA VAL A 211 -12.73 13.43 8.16
C VAL A 211 -13.56 14.56 7.56
N LEU A 212 -14.48 15.17 8.31
CA LEU A 212 -15.20 16.36 7.84
C LEU A 212 -14.25 17.53 7.53
N ALA A 213 -13.28 17.80 8.41
CA ALA A 213 -12.26 18.81 8.17
C ALA A 213 -11.45 18.49 6.89
N MET A 214 -11.05 17.23 6.70
CA MET A 214 -10.37 16.80 5.48
C MET A 214 -11.21 17.00 4.21
N LEU A 215 -12.53 16.74 4.26
CA LEU A 215 -13.42 16.98 3.12
C LEU A 215 -13.49 18.47 2.75
N HIS A 216 -13.56 19.36 3.74
CA HIS A 216 -13.51 20.80 3.52
C HIS A 216 -12.15 21.25 2.96
N ASP A 217 -11.04 20.81 3.56
CA ASP A 217 -9.69 21.14 3.09
C ASP A 217 -9.47 20.67 1.65
N LEU A 218 -9.91 19.46 1.30
CA LEU A 218 -9.83 18.93 -0.07
C LEU A 218 -10.65 19.78 -1.05
N SER A 219 -11.87 20.18 -0.67
CA SER A 219 -12.69 21.08 -1.48
C SER A 219 -11.99 22.41 -1.73
N GLU A 220 -11.43 23.03 -0.69
CA GLU A 220 -10.70 24.31 -0.79
C GLU A 220 -9.45 24.19 -1.67
N GLN A 221 -8.80 23.03 -1.67
CA GLN A 221 -7.63 22.75 -2.52
C GLN A 221 -7.98 22.39 -3.98
N GLY A 222 -9.27 22.40 -4.34
CA GLY A 222 -9.74 22.18 -5.71
C GLY A 222 -9.94 20.71 -6.09
N TYR A 223 -10.11 19.82 -5.12
CA TYR A 223 -10.65 18.47 -5.38
C TYR A 223 -12.16 18.56 -5.60
N ALA A 224 -12.71 17.66 -6.40
CA ALA A 224 -14.16 17.56 -6.57
C ALA A 224 -14.77 16.90 -5.33
N VAL A 225 -15.30 17.72 -4.41
CA VAL A 225 -16.00 17.29 -3.21
C VAL A 225 -17.40 17.89 -3.23
N GLU A 226 -18.41 17.05 -3.07
CA GLU A 226 -19.82 17.46 -3.14
C GLU A 226 -20.59 16.89 -1.96
N GLY A 227 -21.63 17.59 -1.49
CA GLY A 227 -22.53 17.08 -0.46
C GLY A 227 -21.89 16.82 0.91
N ILE A 228 -20.91 17.65 1.32
CA ILE A 228 -20.23 17.49 2.62
C ILE A 228 -21.27 17.54 3.76
N PRO A 229 -21.35 16.52 4.63
CA PRO A 229 -22.28 16.51 5.77
C PRO A 229 -21.99 17.65 6.74
N GLN A 230 -23.02 18.16 7.43
CA GLN A 230 -22.86 19.29 8.35
C GLN A 230 -22.37 18.86 9.73
N THR A 231 -22.58 17.58 10.09
CA THR A 231 -22.19 17.05 11.39
C THR A 231 -21.52 15.68 11.27
N PRO A 232 -20.65 15.31 12.24
CA PRO A 232 -20.04 13.98 12.27
C PRO A 232 -21.06 12.84 12.32
N ARG A 233 -22.24 13.08 12.92
CA ARG A 233 -23.32 12.09 12.97
C ARG A 233 -23.93 11.86 11.60
N GLU A 234 -24.19 12.92 10.84
CA GLU A 234 -24.69 12.81 9.46
C GLU A 234 -23.71 12.05 8.56
N LEU A 235 -22.40 12.27 8.72
CA LEU A 235 -21.38 11.49 8.02
C LEU A 235 -21.52 9.99 8.32
N LEU A 236 -21.62 9.62 9.59
CA LEU A 236 -21.76 8.21 9.98
C LEU A 236 -23.08 7.60 9.50
N ASP A 237 -24.19 8.36 9.57
CA ASP A 237 -25.49 7.92 9.06
C ASP A 237 -25.44 7.64 7.55
N GLU A 238 -24.69 8.45 6.78
CA GLU A 238 -24.55 8.25 5.33
C GLU A 238 -23.75 6.99 4.99
N LEU A 239 -22.74 6.65 5.80
CA LEU A 239 -22.00 5.38 5.66
C LEU A 239 -22.88 4.15 5.91
N GLU A 240 -23.91 4.28 6.76
CA GLU A 240 -24.87 3.21 7.07
C GLU A 240 -25.94 3.03 5.97
N ARG A 241 -26.23 4.07 5.19
CA ARG A 241 -27.19 4.02 4.07
C ARG A 241 -26.61 3.51 2.75
N SER A 242 -25.32 3.14 2.74
CA SER A 242 -24.59 2.77 1.54
C SER A 242 -25.28 1.70 0.69
N GLU A 243 -25.34 1.95 -0.62
CA GLU A 243 -25.75 0.99 -1.63
C GLU A 243 -24.54 0.41 -2.41
N GLY A 244 -23.32 0.83 -2.05
CA GLY A 244 -22.09 0.41 -2.71
C GLY A 244 -21.69 -1.03 -2.37
N GLY A 245 -21.14 -1.74 -3.36
CA GLY A 245 -20.67 -3.11 -3.18
C GLY A 245 -19.94 -3.67 -4.40
N LEU A 246 -19.47 -4.91 -4.28
CA LEU A 246 -18.90 -5.68 -5.39
C LEU A 246 -19.75 -6.91 -5.67
N GLY A 247 -20.12 -7.16 -6.92
CA GLY A 247 -20.85 -8.37 -7.31
C GLY A 247 -19.99 -9.62 -7.09
N LEU A 248 -20.62 -10.76 -6.75
CA LEU A 248 -19.90 -12.02 -6.57
C LEU A 248 -19.17 -12.46 -7.85
N GLY A 249 -19.77 -12.24 -9.02
CA GLY A 249 -19.14 -12.53 -10.31
C GLY A 249 -17.84 -11.76 -10.49
N ASP A 250 -17.90 -10.43 -10.33
CA ASP A 250 -16.72 -9.56 -10.41
C ASP A 250 -15.65 -9.97 -9.39
N TYR A 251 -16.05 -10.33 -8.17
CA TYR A 251 -15.12 -10.82 -7.16
C TYR A 251 -14.40 -12.09 -7.60
N LEU A 252 -15.12 -13.07 -8.15
CA LEU A 252 -14.53 -14.34 -8.60
C LEU A 252 -13.58 -14.12 -9.78
N ASP A 253 -13.96 -13.27 -10.73
CA ASP A 253 -13.13 -12.94 -11.90
C ASP A 253 -11.83 -12.24 -11.46
N LEU A 254 -11.92 -11.24 -10.57
CA LEU A 254 -10.74 -10.54 -10.05
C LEU A 254 -9.87 -11.43 -9.15
N SER A 255 -10.49 -12.35 -8.41
CA SER A 255 -9.76 -13.29 -7.53
C SER A 255 -8.99 -14.35 -8.31
N ALA A 256 -9.35 -14.61 -9.57
CA ALA A 256 -8.61 -15.52 -10.44
C ALA A 256 -7.20 -15.03 -10.79
N GLU A 257 -6.95 -13.72 -10.67
CA GLU A 257 -5.61 -13.12 -10.86
C GLU A 257 -4.74 -13.18 -9.60
N LEU A 258 -5.30 -13.56 -8.44
CA LEU A 258 -4.55 -13.65 -7.19
C LEU A 258 -3.74 -14.95 -7.09
N PRO A 259 -2.67 -14.97 -6.27
CA PRO A 259 -1.91 -16.19 -6.06
C PRO A 259 -2.78 -17.32 -5.52
N ALA A 260 -2.63 -18.50 -6.12
CA ALA A 260 -3.45 -19.68 -5.78
C ALA A 260 -3.31 -20.08 -4.29
N GLU A 261 -2.13 -19.91 -3.70
CA GLU A 261 -1.89 -20.19 -2.29
C GLU A 261 -2.69 -19.26 -1.37
N ALA A 262 -2.76 -17.97 -1.69
CA ALA A 262 -3.52 -17.01 -0.92
C ALA A 262 -5.03 -17.28 -0.98
N ILE A 263 -5.56 -17.56 -2.17
CA ILE A 263 -6.98 -17.92 -2.33
C ILE A 263 -7.30 -19.23 -1.60
N ALA A 264 -6.45 -20.25 -1.72
CA ALA A 264 -6.64 -21.52 -1.02
C ALA A 264 -6.66 -21.32 0.51
N ALA A 265 -5.79 -20.45 1.04
CA ALA A 265 -5.78 -20.13 2.47
C ALA A 265 -7.10 -19.45 2.92
N VAL A 266 -7.59 -18.48 2.14
CA VAL A 266 -8.88 -17.79 2.43
C VAL A 266 -10.03 -18.80 2.39
N THR A 267 -10.13 -19.61 1.34
CA THR A 267 -11.19 -20.63 1.20
C THR A 267 -11.11 -21.69 2.30
N ALA A 268 -9.90 -22.11 2.71
CA ALA A 268 -9.74 -23.05 3.81
C ALA A 268 -10.21 -22.49 5.16
N ALA A 269 -10.03 -21.18 5.39
CA ALA A 269 -10.45 -20.51 6.61
C ALA A 269 -11.94 -20.15 6.63
N TRP A 270 -12.51 -19.76 5.48
CA TRP A 270 -13.80 -19.08 5.40
C TRP A 270 -14.86 -19.78 4.54
N GLY A 271 -14.51 -20.81 3.78
CA GLY A 271 -15.43 -21.50 2.89
C GLY A 271 -15.59 -20.81 1.53
N ASN A 272 -16.79 -20.82 0.95
CA ASN A 272 -17.02 -20.22 -0.35
C ASN A 272 -17.36 -18.74 -0.22
N ALA A 273 -16.86 -17.93 -1.15
CA ALA A 273 -17.16 -16.50 -1.23
C ALA A 273 -18.68 -16.20 -1.30
N ALA A 274 -19.45 -17.09 -1.92
CA ALA A 274 -20.91 -16.98 -2.00
C ALA A 274 -21.59 -16.95 -0.62
N ASP A 275 -21.01 -17.65 0.36
CA ASP A 275 -21.55 -17.77 1.72
C ASP A 275 -21.40 -16.45 2.51
N GLU A 276 -20.57 -15.53 2.03
CA GLU A 276 -20.39 -14.18 2.62
C GLU A 276 -21.22 -13.10 1.92
N THR A 277 -21.91 -13.41 0.82
CA THR A 277 -22.69 -12.41 0.08
C THR A 277 -23.96 -12.00 0.82
N GLY A 278 -24.35 -10.72 0.69
CA GLY A 278 -25.50 -10.15 1.38
C GLY A 278 -25.27 -9.88 2.88
N LEU A 279 -24.10 -10.23 3.42
CA LEU A 279 -23.71 -9.88 4.78
C LEU A 279 -23.02 -8.51 4.77
N CYS A 280 -23.68 -7.50 5.33
CA CYS A 280 -22.99 -6.28 5.73
C CYS A 280 -22.57 -6.49 7.18
N ASP A 281 -21.28 -6.70 7.45
CA ASP A 281 -20.77 -6.81 8.81
C ASP A 281 -21.00 -5.47 9.52
N ALA A 282 -22.05 -5.41 10.34
CA ALA A 282 -22.26 -4.32 11.26
C ALA A 282 -21.40 -4.61 12.51
N PRO A 283 -20.53 -3.69 12.95
CA PRO A 283 -19.99 -3.80 14.30
C PRO A 283 -21.17 -3.82 15.29
N PRO A 284 -21.09 -4.55 16.42
CA PRO A 284 -22.13 -4.54 17.46
C PRO A 284 -22.38 -3.16 18.11
N SER A 285 -21.78 -2.08 17.60
CA SER A 285 -21.85 -0.74 18.18
C SER A 285 -23.15 0.03 17.92
N VAL A 286 -24.11 -0.52 17.17
CA VAL A 286 -25.39 0.18 16.88
C VAL A 286 -26.63 -0.72 16.94
N LEU A 287 -26.54 -1.98 17.37
CA LEU A 287 -27.73 -2.81 17.52
C LEU A 287 -28.24 -2.77 18.98
N PRO A 288 -29.30 -2.00 19.30
CA PRO A 288 -30.18 -2.46 20.36
C PRO A 288 -30.75 -3.82 19.92
N ASP A 289 -30.89 -4.73 20.88
CA ASP A 289 -31.50 -6.05 20.77
C ASP A 289 -32.50 -6.17 19.60
N MET A 290 -32.08 -6.82 18.51
CA MET A 290 -32.94 -7.13 17.37
C MET A 290 -33.70 -8.44 17.62
N SER A 291 -34.31 -8.59 18.80
CA SER A 291 -35.37 -9.56 19.07
C SER A 291 -36.76 -9.08 18.57
N GLY A 292 -36.81 -7.93 17.89
CA GLY A 292 -38.06 -7.29 17.44
C GLY A 292 -38.11 -6.88 15.96
N ARG A 293 -37.53 -7.65 15.03
CA ARG A 293 -37.84 -7.45 13.59
C ARG A 293 -39.32 -7.74 13.35
N THR A 294 -40.10 -6.68 13.23
CA THR A 294 -41.45 -6.70 12.66
C THR A 294 -41.39 -7.23 11.23
N GLU A 295 -42.40 -8.03 10.88
CA GLU A 295 -42.64 -8.69 9.59
C GLU A 295 -42.88 -7.69 8.44
N GLY A 296 -41.92 -6.81 8.16
CA GLY A 296 -41.89 -5.95 6.98
C GLY A 296 -40.74 -6.36 6.08
N GLY A 297 -41.02 -7.20 5.09
CA GLY A 297 -40.02 -7.73 4.16
C GLY A 297 -39.26 -6.64 3.41
N VAL A 298 -38.00 -6.42 3.79
CA VAL A 298 -36.99 -5.90 2.87
C VAL A 298 -36.59 -7.08 1.99
N GLN A 299 -36.90 -6.98 0.70
CA GLN A 299 -36.52 -7.95 -0.31
C GLN A 299 -35.02 -8.25 -0.17
N ALA A 300 -34.65 -9.51 0.07
CA ALA A 300 -33.25 -9.92 -0.01
C ALA A 300 -32.69 -9.46 -1.38
N PRO A 301 -31.49 -8.86 -1.45
CA PRO A 301 -30.90 -8.43 -2.71
C PRO A 301 -30.93 -9.60 -3.70
N THR A 302 -31.53 -9.38 -4.86
CA THR A 302 -31.74 -10.42 -5.90
C THR A 302 -30.44 -10.81 -6.61
N THR A 303 -29.31 -10.19 -6.26
CA THR A 303 -27.97 -10.44 -6.79
C THR A 303 -26.97 -10.65 -5.66
N ALA A 304 -26.25 -11.76 -5.67
CA ALA A 304 -25.18 -12.05 -4.71
C ALA A 304 -24.08 -10.97 -4.80
N ASN A 305 -23.96 -10.12 -3.77
CA ASN A 305 -22.98 -9.03 -3.70
C ASN A 305 -22.32 -8.95 -2.31
N PHE A 306 -21.17 -8.29 -2.25
CA PHE A 306 -20.51 -7.84 -1.03
C PHE A 306 -20.88 -6.38 -0.78
N PRO A 307 -21.75 -6.06 0.19
CA PRO A 307 -22.09 -4.68 0.52
C PRO A 307 -20.98 -4.02 1.36
N PHE A 308 -20.72 -2.73 1.13
CA PHE A 308 -19.71 -1.97 1.87
C PHE A 308 -20.30 -0.72 2.50
N ARG A 309 -19.86 -0.40 3.72
CA ARG A 309 -20.24 0.84 4.43
C ARG A 309 -19.41 1.99 3.89
N ALA A 310 -19.95 2.71 2.91
CA ALA A 310 -19.25 3.79 2.23
C ALA A 310 -20.20 4.89 1.75
N ALA A 311 -19.71 6.12 1.72
CA ALA A 311 -20.41 7.29 1.19
C ALA A 311 -19.47 8.04 0.26
N THR A 312 -20.00 8.54 -0.86
CA THR A 312 -19.19 9.24 -1.88
C THR A 312 -19.62 10.70 -1.99
N PHE A 313 -18.64 11.58 -1.83
CA PHE A 313 -18.76 13.03 -1.83
C PHE A 313 -17.99 13.57 -3.04
N GLY A 314 -18.62 13.57 -4.22
CA GLY A 314 -17.94 13.84 -5.49
C GLY A 314 -16.93 12.74 -5.85
N ASN A 315 -15.65 13.07 -5.89
CA ASN A 315 -14.56 12.11 -6.14
C ASN A 315 -13.94 11.53 -4.85
N ILE A 316 -14.46 11.89 -3.67
CA ILE A 316 -13.94 11.39 -2.39
C ILE A 316 -14.89 10.35 -1.80
N THR A 317 -14.42 9.13 -1.61
CA THR A 317 -15.18 8.05 -0.97
C THR A 317 -14.71 7.90 0.48
N VAL A 318 -15.61 8.07 1.45
CA VAL A 318 -15.35 7.72 2.85
C VAL A 318 -15.90 6.32 3.10
N ALA A 319 -15.14 5.44 3.76
CA ALA A 319 -15.57 4.08 3.99
C ALA A 319 -15.05 3.49 5.31
N LEU A 320 -15.74 2.48 5.81
CA LEU A 320 -15.24 1.56 6.83
C LEU A 320 -14.86 0.24 6.15
N ALA A 321 -13.63 -0.20 6.38
CA ALA A 321 -13.20 -1.50 5.88
C ALA A 321 -14.00 -2.61 6.59
N PRO A 322 -14.40 -3.68 5.87
CA PRO A 322 -14.98 -4.86 6.49
C PRO A 322 -14.05 -5.45 7.57
N ASP A 323 -14.65 -6.15 8.52
CA ASP A 323 -13.87 -6.85 9.53
C ASP A 323 -12.98 -7.92 8.90
N ARG A 324 -11.75 -8.06 9.42
CA ARG A 324 -10.81 -9.07 8.91
C ARG A 324 -11.17 -10.51 9.28
N GLY A 325 -12.04 -10.70 10.27
CA GLY A 325 -12.44 -11.99 10.83
C GLY A 325 -13.91 -11.99 11.21
N ARG A 326 -14.33 -12.93 12.07
CA ARG A 326 -15.73 -13.05 12.50
C ARG A 326 -16.10 -11.94 13.46
N SER A 327 -17.24 -11.30 13.23
CA SER A 327 -17.78 -10.28 14.13
C SER A 327 -18.02 -10.79 15.55
N ALA A 328 -18.37 -12.07 15.71
CA ALA A 328 -18.59 -12.71 17.01
C ALA A 328 -17.28 -12.95 17.79
N ASP A 329 -16.19 -13.26 17.10
CA ASP A 329 -14.89 -13.60 17.69
C ASP A 329 -13.84 -12.49 17.46
N ARG A 330 -14.33 -11.26 17.20
CA ARG A 330 -13.58 -10.15 16.62
C ARG A 330 -12.23 -9.94 17.29
N ARG A 331 -12.15 -9.99 18.63
CA ARG A 331 -10.91 -9.81 19.39
C ARG A 331 -9.90 -10.95 19.19
N ALA A 332 -10.36 -12.20 19.21
CA ALA A 332 -9.48 -13.35 19.05
C ALA A 332 -8.95 -13.41 17.62
N ASP A 333 -9.85 -13.27 16.66
CA ASP A 333 -9.51 -13.24 15.25
C ASP A 333 -8.56 -12.08 14.95
N TYR A 334 -8.76 -10.87 15.51
CA TYR A 334 -7.90 -9.71 15.23
C TYR A 334 -6.43 -9.88 15.64
N HIS A 335 -6.15 -10.76 16.61
CA HIS A 335 -4.80 -11.00 17.11
C HIS A 335 -4.18 -12.29 16.58
N ASP A 336 -4.87 -13.06 15.74
CA ASP A 336 -4.29 -14.23 15.08
C ASP A 336 -3.44 -13.79 13.87
N PRO A 337 -2.10 -13.94 13.92
CA PRO A 337 -1.20 -13.49 12.86
C PRO A 337 -1.21 -14.40 11.62
N THR A 338 -1.91 -15.54 11.68
CA THR A 338 -1.96 -16.55 10.62
C THR A 338 -3.31 -16.61 9.91
N LEU A 339 -4.37 -16.10 10.55
CA LEU A 339 -5.74 -16.13 10.01
C LEU A 339 -5.89 -15.15 8.83
N PRO A 340 -6.07 -15.63 7.58
CA PRO A 340 -6.23 -14.78 6.41
C PRO A 340 -7.48 -13.90 6.52
N PRO A 341 -7.54 -12.74 5.83
CA PRO A 341 -8.74 -11.92 5.77
C PRO A 341 -9.90 -12.68 5.13
N ARG A 342 -11.12 -12.28 5.49
CA ARG A 342 -12.36 -12.75 4.85
C ARG A 342 -12.44 -12.34 3.39
N HIS A 343 -13.30 -13.02 2.61
CA HIS A 343 -13.54 -12.66 1.21
C HIS A 343 -14.04 -11.22 1.09
N ALA A 344 -14.89 -10.77 2.02
CA ALA A 344 -15.38 -9.39 2.07
C ALA A 344 -14.28 -8.32 2.08
N LEU A 345 -13.18 -8.51 2.81
CA LEU A 345 -12.09 -7.53 2.87
C LEU A 345 -11.26 -7.51 1.59
N ILE A 346 -11.08 -8.66 0.94
CA ILE A 346 -10.44 -8.73 -0.39
C ILE A 346 -11.34 -8.05 -1.44
N ALA A 347 -12.65 -8.35 -1.41
CA ALA A 347 -13.64 -7.72 -2.27
C ALA A 347 -13.66 -6.19 -2.09
N PHE A 348 -13.51 -5.70 -0.87
CA PHE A 348 -13.41 -4.27 -0.57
C PHE A 348 -12.19 -3.62 -1.23
N GLY A 349 -11.01 -4.26 -1.13
CA GLY A 349 -9.80 -3.80 -1.81
C GLY A 349 -9.95 -3.79 -3.33
N PHE A 350 -10.62 -4.79 -3.91
CA PHE A 350 -10.96 -4.80 -5.32
C PHE A 350 -11.92 -3.69 -5.70
N TRP A 351 -13.00 -3.50 -4.95
CA TRP A 351 -13.99 -2.46 -5.18
C TRP A 351 -13.35 -1.06 -5.20
N LEU A 352 -12.50 -0.75 -4.22
CA LEU A 352 -11.78 0.53 -4.20
C LEU A 352 -10.89 0.72 -5.45
N ARG A 353 -10.14 -0.32 -5.84
CA ARG A 353 -9.13 -0.23 -6.92
C ARG A 353 -9.73 -0.31 -8.32
N LYS A 354 -10.76 -1.13 -8.52
CA LYS A 354 -11.26 -1.55 -9.84
C LYS A 354 -12.63 -0.98 -10.14
N THR A 355 -13.50 -0.85 -9.14
CA THR A 355 -14.85 -0.29 -9.31
C THR A 355 -14.86 1.23 -9.10
N VAL A 356 -14.39 1.69 -7.94
CA VAL A 356 -14.27 3.13 -7.64
C VAL A 356 -13.10 3.73 -8.44
N GLY A 357 -11.98 3.01 -8.52
CA GLY A 357 -10.81 3.40 -9.28
C GLY A 357 -9.96 4.46 -8.60
N VAL A 358 -9.86 4.41 -7.26
CA VAL A 358 -9.17 5.44 -6.46
C VAL A 358 -7.69 5.58 -6.84
N HIS A 359 -7.17 6.79 -6.69
CA HIS A 359 -5.77 7.12 -6.91
C HIS A 359 -4.90 6.96 -5.66
N ALA A 360 -5.51 7.04 -4.47
CA ALA A 360 -4.82 6.83 -3.19
C ALA A 360 -5.81 6.45 -2.08
N LEU A 361 -5.26 5.82 -1.03
CA LEU A 361 -5.94 5.57 0.23
C LEU A 361 -5.42 6.56 1.29
N VAL A 362 -6.32 7.05 2.13
CA VAL A 362 -6.02 7.84 3.32
C VAL A 362 -6.54 7.09 4.53
N HIS A 363 -5.67 6.49 5.35
CA HIS A 363 -6.05 5.86 6.60
C HIS A 363 -6.02 6.88 7.74
N VAL A 364 -7.14 7.07 8.45
CA VAL A 364 -7.22 8.14 9.45
C VAL A 364 -7.12 7.61 10.87
N GLY A 365 -5.94 7.76 11.47
CA GLY A 365 -5.67 7.40 12.86
C GLY A 365 -5.40 5.90 13.10
N ALA A 366 -4.75 5.60 14.21
CA ALA A 366 -4.43 4.23 14.60
C ALA A 366 -5.65 3.53 15.27
N HIS A 367 -5.91 2.23 15.07
CA HIS A 367 -5.22 1.26 14.21
C HIS A 367 -6.08 0.92 13.00
N GLY A 368 -5.48 0.81 11.82
CA GLY A 368 -6.13 0.29 10.62
C GLY A 368 -6.14 -1.23 10.61
N THR A 369 -6.93 -1.80 9.70
CA THR A 369 -7.05 -3.26 9.54
C THR A 369 -6.02 -3.82 8.55
N LEU A 370 -5.49 -3.00 7.65
CA LEU A 370 -4.73 -3.47 6.48
C LEU A 370 -3.27 -3.79 6.80
N GLU A 371 -2.66 -3.02 7.70
CA GLU A 371 -1.27 -3.17 8.13
C GLU A 371 -1.04 -4.45 8.99
N TRP A 372 -2.10 -4.96 9.62
CA TRP A 372 -2.04 -6.15 10.48
C TRP A 372 -2.51 -7.44 9.79
N LEU A 373 -2.76 -7.40 8.48
CA LEU A 373 -3.12 -8.60 7.74
C LEU A 373 -1.93 -9.58 7.65
N PRO A 374 -2.19 -10.90 7.66
CA PRO A 374 -1.12 -11.89 7.62
C PRO A 374 -0.18 -11.72 6.42
N GLY A 375 1.11 -11.90 6.68
CA GLY A 375 2.17 -11.77 5.70
C GLY A 375 3.52 -11.61 6.37
N LYS A 376 4.54 -11.36 5.55
CA LYS A 376 5.88 -11.05 6.05
C LYS A 376 5.87 -9.71 6.78
N THR A 377 6.68 -9.54 7.82
CA THR A 377 6.77 -8.27 8.55
C THR A 377 7.30 -7.13 7.68
N VAL A 378 8.25 -7.42 6.79
CA VAL A 378 8.85 -6.48 5.84
C VAL A 378 9.27 -7.22 4.58
N ALA A 379 9.47 -6.50 3.47
CA ALA A 379 9.75 -7.10 2.17
C ALA A 379 8.68 -8.15 1.81
N LEU A 380 7.43 -7.67 1.70
CA LEU A 380 6.25 -8.48 1.41
C LEU A 380 6.43 -9.33 0.14
N SER A 381 5.72 -10.44 0.09
CA SER A 381 5.56 -11.27 -1.11
C SER A 381 4.17 -11.12 -1.71
N GLU A 382 3.94 -11.72 -2.88
CA GLU A 382 2.64 -11.68 -3.59
C GLU A 382 1.53 -12.34 -2.77
N ASN A 383 1.91 -13.29 -1.90
CA ASN A 383 1.01 -13.99 -1.00
C ASN A 383 0.68 -13.19 0.28
N CYS A 384 1.26 -12.00 0.48
CA CYS A 384 1.00 -11.20 1.67
C CYS A 384 -0.31 -10.41 1.51
N PHE A 385 -1.23 -10.58 2.45
CA PHE A 385 -2.55 -9.98 2.36
C PHE A 385 -2.60 -8.44 2.38
N PRO A 386 -1.68 -7.72 3.07
CA PRO A 386 -1.62 -6.27 2.93
C PRO A 386 -1.45 -5.84 1.46
N GLU A 387 -0.57 -6.51 0.70
CA GLU A 387 -0.31 -6.25 -0.72
C GLU A 387 -1.47 -6.70 -1.61
N ILE A 388 -2.09 -7.86 -1.32
CA ILE A 388 -3.28 -8.34 -2.06
C ILE A 388 -4.44 -7.35 -1.96
N VAL A 389 -4.71 -6.81 -0.77
CA VAL A 389 -5.86 -5.91 -0.53
C VAL A 389 -5.57 -4.49 -1.04
N THR A 390 -4.40 -3.92 -0.74
CA THR A 390 -4.06 -2.53 -1.11
C THR A 390 -3.53 -2.38 -2.54
N GLY A 391 -2.86 -3.42 -3.05
CA GLY A 391 -2.21 -3.40 -4.37
C GLY A 391 -1.15 -2.31 -4.45
N PRO A 392 -1.02 -1.63 -5.60
CA PRO A 392 0.00 -0.60 -5.77
C PRO A 392 -0.43 0.78 -5.25
N LEU A 393 -1.58 0.91 -4.59
CA LEU A 393 -2.11 2.22 -4.21
C LEU A 393 -1.13 2.97 -3.28
N PRO A 394 -0.91 4.28 -3.52
CA PRO A 394 -0.36 5.16 -2.50
C PRO A 394 -1.23 5.12 -1.25
N VAL A 395 -0.61 4.89 -0.10
CA VAL A 395 -1.26 4.93 1.22
C VAL A 395 -0.70 6.11 1.98
N ILE A 396 -1.58 7.04 2.36
CA ILE A 396 -1.27 8.22 3.16
C ILE A 396 -1.88 7.99 4.54
N TYR A 397 -1.12 8.23 5.59
CA TYR A 397 -1.54 7.85 6.95
C TYR A 397 -1.30 8.99 7.94
N PRO A 398 -2.28 9.89 8.17
CA PRO A 398 -2.26 10.78 9.32
C PRO A 398 -2.17 9.96 10.61
N PHE A 399 -1.03 10.06 11.29
CA PHE A 399 -0.68 9.23 12.44
C PHE A 399 -0.28 10.08 13.65
N ILE A 400 -0.46 9.52 14.85
CA ILE A 400 -0.11 10.21 16.10
C ILE A 400 1.41 10.24 16.31
N VAL A 401 1.96 11.44 16.50
CA VAL A 401 3.42 11.67 16.62
C VAL A 401 4.08 10.89 17.78
N SER A 402 3.33 10.60 18.84
CA SER A 402 3.84 9.89 20.02
C SER A 402 3.84 8.36 19.89
N ASN A 403 3.41 7.80 18.75
CA ASN A 403 3.40 6.36 18.51
C ASN A 403 4.22 5.94 17.28
N PRO A 404 5.53 6.25 17.23
CA PRO A 404 6.37 5.94 16.08
C PRO A 404 6.55 4.43 15.83
N GLY A 405 6.37 3.59 16.86
CA GLY A 405 6.58 2.15 16.75
C GLY A 405 5.52 1.41 15.93
N GLU A 406 4.30 1.94 15.84
CA GLU A 406 3.25 1.40 14.96
C GLU A 406 3.18 2.10 13.61
N ALA A 407 3.74 3.30 13.51
CA ALA A 407 3.85 4.03 12.25
C ALA A 407 4.92 3.44 11.32
N ALA A 408 5.98 2.86 11.90
CA ALA A 408 7.04 2.13 11.19
C ALA A 408 6.59 0.70 10.85
#